data_AF-X0Y2G2-F1
#
_entry.id   AF-X0Y2G2-F1
#
_cell.length_a   1.000
_cell.length_b   1.000
_cell.length_c   1.000
_cell.angle_alpha   90.00
_cell.angle_beta   90.00
_cell.angle_gamma   90.00
#
_symmetry.space_group_name_H-M   'P 1'
#
loop_
_entity.id
_entity.type
_entity.pdbx_description
1 polymer ?
#
loop_
_entity_poly.entity_id
_entity_poly.type
_entity_poly.pdbx_seq_one_letter_code
_entity_poly.pdbx_strand_id
1 'polypeptide(L)'
;MGYDTALRGYTSKRIEEIESADILVGIPCYYNERTIAHVIQMVTHGLDKHYKDQRSVILIADGGSTDDTREVAKEFEIKPWQEKITSIYRGHPGKGSAFRSLFEAAKRLKVKACMVVDSDLRSIT
;
A
#
# COMPACT_ATOMS: atom_id res chain seq x y z
N MET A 1 18.14 -17.62 1.84
CA MET A 1 18.82 -16.31 1.88
C MET A 1 17.89 -15.34 2.60
N GLY A 2 18.22 -14.96 3.84
CA GLY A 2 17.44 -13.97 4.57
C GLY A 2 17.72 -12.60 3.98
N TYR A 3 16.68 -11.85 3.61
CA TYR A 3 16.84 -10.45 3.23
C TYR A 3 16.57 -9.60 4.47
N ASP A 4 17.41 -8.59 4.73
CA ASP A 4 17.27 -7.73 5.91
C ASP A 4 16.02 -6.85 5.84
N THR A 5 15.62 -6.49 4.62
CA THR A 5 14.45 -5.66 4.32
C THR A 5 13.47 -6.37 3.38
N ALA A 6 12.17 -6.17 3.62
CA ALA A 6 11.08 -6.56 2.73
C ALA A 6 10.78 -5.50 1.65
N LEU A 7 11.43 -4.34 1.70
CA LEU A 7 11.26 -3.24 0.75
C LEU A 7 12.30 -3.35 -0.38
N ARG A 8 11.86 -3.15 -1.62
CA ARG A 8 12.76 -3.01 -2.78
C ARG A 8 13.28 -1.57 -2.88
N GLY A 9 14.38 -1.38 -3.62
CA GLY A 9 15.08 -0.09 -3.72
C GLY A 9 14.17 1.10 -4.07
N TYR A 10 13.27 0.94 -5.05
CA TYR A 10 12.28 1.97 -5.40
C TYR A 10 11.40 2.36 -4.20
N THR A 11 10.86 1.37 -3.49
CA THR A 11 9.95 1.59 -2.36
C THR A 11 10.68 2.18 -1.16
N SER A 12 11.91 1.72 -0.87
CA SER A 12 12.75 2.31 0.16
C SER A 12 13.02 3.79 -0.14
N LYS A 13 13.38 4.13 -1.38
CA LYS A 13 13.61 5.51 -1.81
C LYS A 13 12.35 6.38 -1.68
N ARG A 14 11.19 5.90 -2.12
CA ARG A 14 9.92 6.63 -1.97
C ARG A 14 9.56 6.86 -0.50
N ILE A 15 9.77 5.87 0.35
CA ILE A 15 9.54 6.02 1.81
C ILE A 15 10.48 7.05 2.42
N GLU A 16 11.74 7.08 1.99
CA GLU A 16 12.71 8.10 2.42
C GLU A 16 12.31 9.50 1.95
N GLU A 17 11.84 9.66 0.71
CA GLU A 17 11.37 10.94 0.16
C GLU A 17 10.11 11.48 0.86
N ILE A 18 9.20 10.60 1.32
CA ILE A 18 8.01 11.01 2.08
C ILE A 18 8.37 11.42 3.52
N GLU A 19 9.47 10.91 4.05
CA GLU A 19 10.02 11.12 5.40
C GLU A 19 9.13 10.67 6.57
N SER A 20 7.86 11.06 6.58
CA SER A 20 6.91 10.73 7.64
C SER A 20 5.45 10.82 7.18
N ALA A 21 4.59 10.01 7.81
CA ALA A 21 3.15 10.04 7.60
C ALA A 21 2.42 9.85 8.93
N ASP A 22 1.17 10.28 9.02
CA ASP A 22 0.31 10.04 10.19
C ASP A 22 -0.39 8.69 10.08
N ILE A 23 -0.83 8.32 8.87
CA ILE A 23 -1.58 7.10 8.58
C ILE A 23 -0.93 6.33 7.42
N LEU A 24 -0.71 5.04 7.60
CA LEU A 24 -0.43 4.10 6.50
C LEU A 24 -1.64 3.20 6.29
N VAL A 25 -2.15 3.13 5.06
CA VAL A 25 -3.07 2.08 4.63
C VAL A 25 -2.34 1.13 3.70
N GLY A 26 -2.11 -0.09 4.18
CA GLY A 26 -1.49 -1.15 3.40
C GLY A 26 -2.53 -2.00 2.69
N ILE A 27 -2.31 -2.30 1.41
CA ILE A 27 -3.16 -3.19 0.62
C ILE A 27 -2.27 -4.32 0.07
N PRO A 28 -2.21 -5.48 0.75
CA PRO A 28 -1.54 -6.65 0.19
C PRO A 28 -2.34 -7.15 -1.02
N CYS A 29 -1.67 -7.46 -2.13
CA CYS A 29 -2.34 -7.99 -3.31
C CYS A 29 -1.51 -9.06 -4.04
N TYR A 30 -2.22 -9.98 -4.70
CA TYR A 30 -1.66 -10.96 -5.61
C TYR A 30 -2.78 -11.46 -6.53
N TYR A 31 -2.69 -11.17 -7.84
CA TYR A 31 -3.73 -11.47 -8.83
C TYR A 31 -5.11 -10.88 -8.51
N ASN A 32 -5.15 -9.57 -8.26
CA ASN A 32 -6.35 -8.82 -7.84
C ASN A 32 -6.79 -7.72 -8.83
N GLU A 33 -6.45 -7.85 -10.12
CA GLU A 33 -6.79 -6.87 -11.17
C GLU A 33 -8.24 -6.36 -11.10
N ARG A 34 -9.19 -7.29 -10.88
CA ARG A 34 -10.64 -7.00 -10.90
C ARG A 34 -11.15 -6.26 -9.66
N THR A 35 -10.40 -6.23 -8.57
CA THR A 35 -10.89 -5.74 -7.26
C THR A 35 -10.05 -4.61 -6.71
N ILE A 36 -8.76 -4.54 -7.07
CA ILE A 36 -7.81 -3.60 -6.47
C ILE A 36 -8.22 -2.13 -6.65
N ALA A 37 -8.76 -1.76 -7.82
CA ALA A 37 -9.23 -0.40 -8.07
C ALA A 37 -10.35 0.01 -7.11
N HIS A 38 -11.32 -0.87 -6.88
CA HIS A 38 -12.43 -0.59 -5.97
C HIS A 38 -11.94 -0.42 -4.52
N VAL A 39 -11.01 -1.28 -4.07
CA VAL A 39 -10.43 -1.16 -2.73
C VAL A 39 -9.66 0.16 -2.58
N ILE A 40 -8.81 0.52 -3.56
CA ILE A 40 -8.09 1.80 -3.55
C ILE A 40 -9.08 2.97 -3.52
N GLN A 41 -10.16 2.90 -4.32
CA GLN A 41 -11.22 3.90 -4.35
C GLN A 41 -11.81 4.12 -2.95
N MET A 42 -12.22 3.05 -2.26
CA MET A 42 -12.85 3.19 -0.95
C MET A 42 -11.87 3.71 0.10
N VAL A 43 -10.61 3.25 0.06
CA VAL A 43 -9.56 3.75 0.96
C VAL A 43 -9.34 5.25 0.75
N THR A 44 -9.14 5.72 -0.50
CA THR A 44 -8.84 7.13 -0.75
C THR A 44 -10.01 8.05 -0.41
N HIS A 45 -11.26 7.63 -0.66
CA HIS A 45 -12.44 8.39 -0.29
C HIS A 45 -12.66 8.43 1.23
N GLY A 46 -12.43 7.33 1.93
CA GLY A 46 -12.50 7.28 3.38
C GLY A 46 -11.48 8.19 4.05
N LEU A 47 -10.24 8.19 3.55
CA LEU A 47 -9.18 9.09 4.00
C LEU A 47 -9.53 10.57 3.76
N ASP A 48 -10.00 10.92 2.56
CA ASP A 48 -10.39 12.31 2.23
C ASP A 48 -11.59 12.80 3.06
N LYS A 49 -12.54 11.91 3.34
CA LYS A 49 -13.76 12.26 4.09
C LYS A 49 -13.51 12.42 5.59
N HIS A 50 -12.64 11.60 6.18
CA HIS A 50 -12.52 11.50 7.64
C HIS A 50 -11.16 11.93 8.20
N TYR A 51 -10.12 11.98 7.37
CA TYR A 51 -8.74 12.19 7.79
C TYR A 51 -7.99 13.19 6.90
N LYS A 52 -8.71 14.17 6.33
CA LYS A 52 -8.16 15.16 5.39
C LYS A 52 -6.97 15.96 5.93
N ASP A 53 -6.94 16.18 7.24
CA ASP A 53 -5.87 16.93 7.93
C ASP A 53 -4.69 16.04 8.34
N GLN A 54 -4.68 14.75 7.96
CA GLN A 54 -3.62 13.80 8.27
C GLN A 54 -2.82 13.46 7.01
N ARG A 55 -1.49 13.35 7.14
CA ARG A 55 -0.66 12.88 6.03
C ARG A 55 -0.83 11.39 5.88
N SER A 56 -1.49 10.96 4.80
CA SER A 56 -1.79 9.55 4.56
C SER A 56 -0.98 8.97 3.41
N VAL A 57 -0.46 7.76 3.60
CA VAL A 57 0.18 6.95 2.56
C VAL A 57 -0.66 5.70 2.30
N ILE A 58 -0.97 5.44 1.04
CA ILE A 58 -1.57 4.19 0.56
C ILE A 58 -0.45 3.35 -0.07
N LEU A 59 -0.12 2.22 0.56
CA LEU A 59 0.94 1.32 0.09
C LEU A 59 0.33 0.01 -0.42
N ILE A 60 0.35 -0.18 -1.73
CA ILE A 60 -0.04 -1.42 -2.39
C ILE A 60 1.18 -2.35 -2.41
N ALA A 61 1.10 -3.46 -1.67
CA ALA A 61 2.16 -4.45 -1.51
C ALA A 61 1.86 -5.69 -2.35
N ASP A 62 2.37 -5.71 -3.57
CA ASP A 62 2.13 -6.76 -4.57
C ASP A 62 3.11 -7.94 -4.44
N GLY A 63 2.56 -9.15 -4.54
CA GLY A 63 3.30 -10.42 -4.47
C GLY A 63 4.07 -10.81 -5.73
N GLY A 64 4.25 -9.90 -6.68
CA GLY A 64 4.82 -10.19 -7.99
C GLY A 64 3.78 -10.68 -8.98
N SER A 65 2.60 -10.07 -8.99
CA SER A 65 1.54 -10.42 -9.92
C SER A 65 1.99 -10.21 -11.37
N THR A 66 1.61 -11.16 -12.22
CA THR A 66 1.89 -11.18 -13.66
C THR A 66 0.67 -10.80 -14.51
N ASP A 67 -0.46 -10.50 -13.86
CA ASP A 67 -1.62 -9.84 -14.46
C ASP A 67 -1.51 -8.31 -14.32
N ASP A 68 -2.58 -7.61 -14.67
CA ASP A 68 -2.60 -6.14 -14.71
C ASP A 68 -2.84 -5.51 -13.32
N THR A 69 -2.84 -6.29 -12.22
CA THR A 69 -3.05 -5.78 -10.85
C THR A 69 -2.23 -4.54 -10.53
N ARG A 70 -0.95 -4.55 -10.92
CA ARG A 70 -0.03 -3.42 -10.67
C ARG A 70 -0.28 -2.24 -11.58
N GLU A 71 -0.74 -2.47 -12.80
CA GLU A 71 -1.03 -1.41 -13.76
C GLU A 71 -2.31 -0.68 -13.35
N VAL A 72 -3.38 -1.43 -13.09
CA VAL A 72 -4.64 -0.92 -12.54
C VAL A 72 -4.41 -0.12 -11.25
N ALA A 73 -3.61 -0.64 -10.32
CA ALA A 73 -3.29 0.07 -9.07
C ALA A 73 -2.50 1.37 -9.30
N LYS A 74 -1.61 1.42 -10.30
CA LYS A 74 -0.82 2.60 -10.64
C LYS A 74 -1.64 3.66 -11.34
N GLU A 75 -2.48 3.27 -12.29
CA GLU A 75 -3.32 4.18 -13.10
C GLU A 75 -4.44 4.81 -12.28
N PHE A 76 -4.95 4.12 -11.24
CA PHE A 76 -6.04 4.65 -10.43
C PHE A 76 -5.66 5.97 -9.73
N GLU A 77 -6.30 7.08 -10.07
CA GLU A 77 -6.03 8.37 -9.43
C GLU A 77 -6.63 8.44 -8.01
N ILE A 78 -5.79 8.83 -7.05
CA ILE A 78 -6.20 9.04 -5.65
C ILE A 78 -6.62 10.49 -5.40
N LYS A 79 -7.33 10.74 -4.30
CA LYS A 79 -7.70 12.10 -3.88
C LYS A 79 -6.46 12.95 -3.56
N PRO A 80 -6.57 14.29 -3.66
CA PRO A 80 -5.46 15.19 -3.37
C PRO A 80 -4.90 15.03 -1.96
N TRP A 81 -3.63 15.44 -1.77
CA TRP A 81 -2.93 15.45 -0.47
C TRP A 81 -2.70 14.07 0.17
N GLN A 82 -2.85 13.01 -0.61
CA GLN A 82 -2.52 11.64 -0.24
C GLN A 82 -1.34 11.15 -1.10
N GLU A 83 -0.52 10.25 -0.55
CA GLU A 83 0.55 9.59 -1.28
C GLU A 83 0.15 8.16 -1.64
N LYS A 84 0.49 7.71 -2.85
CA LYS A 84 0.27 6.32 -3.29
C LYS A 84 1.58 5.70 -3.74
N ILE A 85 1.88 4.51 -3.21
CA ILE A 85 3.03 3.72 -3.61
C ILE A 85 2.55 2.33 -4.03
N THR A 86 2.90 1.93 -5.25
CA THR A 86 2.74 0.54 -5.71
C THR A 86 4.10 -0.14 -5.70
N SER A 87 4.22 -1.21 -4.90
CA SER A 87 5.48 -1.89 -4.64
C SER A 87 5.35 -3.39 -4.89
N ILE A 88 6.41 -3.99 -5.44
CA ILE A 88 6.61 -5.43 -5.35
C ILE A 88 7.48 -5.67 -4.12
N TYR A 89 6.95 -6.35 -3.10
CA TYR A 89 7.73 -6.63 -1.90
C TYR A 89 8.83 -7.67 -2.16
N ARG A 90 9.77 -7.77 -1.23
CA ARG A 90 10.82 -8.79 -1.23
C ARG A 90 10.47 -9.88 -0.21
N GLY A 91 10.43 -11.14 -0.67
CA GLY A 91 10.10 -12.29 0.16
C GLY A 91 9.35 -13.35 -0.65
N HIS A 92 8.97 -14.44 0.01
CA HIS A 92 8.13 -15.48 -0.61
C HIS A 92 6.72 -14.91 -0.91
N PRO A 93 6.09 -15.27 -2.03
CA PRO A 93 4.69 -14.90 -2.29
C PRO A 93 3.79 -15.36 -1.15
N GLY A 94 2.98 -14.45 -0.59
CA GLY A 94 2.16 -14.74 0.59
C GLY A 94 1.93 -13.53 1.48
N LYS A 95 0.80 -13.54 2.19
CA LYS A 95 0.34 -12.42 3.05
C LYS A 95 1.37 -12.03 4.12
N GLY A 96 2.12 -12.99 4.68
CA GLY A 96 3.14 -12.71 5.69
C GLY A 96 4.27 -11.81 5.18
N SER A 97 4.78 -12.06 3.97
CA SER A 97 5.80 -11.20 3.34
C SER A 97 5.25 -9.82 3.00
N ALA A 98 3.99 -9.74 2.56
CA ALA A 98 3.31 -8.48 2.31
C ALA A 98 3.18 -7.66 3.60
N PHE A 99 2.69 -8.27 4.69
CA PHE A 99 2.60 -7.62 6.01
C PHE A 99 3.96 -7.16 6.52
N ARG A 100 5.02 -7.98 6.35
CA ARG A 100 6.38 -7.57 6.70
C ARG A 100 6.78 -6.28 5.97
N SER A 101 6.51 -6.19 4.66
CA SER A 101 6.76 -4.98 3.86
C SER A 101 5.97 -3.77 4.37
N LEU A 102 4.67 -3.96 4.61
CA LEU A 102 3.78 -2.90 5.11
C LEU A 102 4.20 -2.38 6.48
N PHE A 103 4.48 -3.26 7.43
CA PHE A 103 4.89 -2.86 8.78
C PHE A 103 6.30 -2.30 8.84
N GLU A 104 7.20 -2.76 7.97
CA GLU A 104 8.51 -2.13 7.81
C GLU A 104 8.37 -0.70 7.28
N ALA A 105 7.51 -0.46 6.29
CA ALA A 105 7.20 0.87 5.79
C ALA A 105 6.57 1.75 6.88
N ALA A 106 5.60 1.22 7.62
CA ALA A 106 4.95 1.90 8.75
C ALA A 106 5.99 2.37 9.79
N LYS A 107 6.93 1.49 10.14
CA LYS A 107 8.01 1.79 11.08
C LYS A 107 8.94 2.89 10.55
N ARG A 108 9.33 2.83 9.27
CA ARG A 108 10.23 3.83 8.65
C ARG A 108 9.57 5.21 8.55
N LEU A 109 8.28 5.25 8.19
CA LEU A 109 7.47 6.48 8.12
C LEU A 109 7.03 7.00 9.49
N LYS A 110 7.28 6.25 10.58
CA LYS A 110 6.90 6.61 11.96
C LYS A 110 5.41 6.93 12.09
N VAL A 111 4.56 6.13 11.44
CA VAL A 111 3.11 6.38 11.42
C VAL A 111 2.48 6.21 12.79
N LYS A 112 1.43 7.01 13.05
CA LYS A 112 0.64 6.94 14.28
C LYS A 112 -0.39 5.80 14.21
N ALA A 113 -0.89 5.53 13.01
CA ALA A 113 -1.83 4.45 12.75
C ALA A 113 -1.44 3.68 11.48
N CYS A 114 -1.60 2.36 11.53
CA CYS A 114 -1.42 1.47 10.39
C CYS A 114 -2.67 0.60 10.25
N MET A 115 -3.30 0.65 9.07
CA MET A 115 -4.42 -0.19 8.69
C MET A 115 -4.00 -1.09 7.55
N VAL A 116 -4.51 -2.32 7.52
CA VAL A 116 -4.32 -3.23 6.39
C VAL A 116 -5.69 -3.65 5.86
N VAL A 117 -5.88 -3.52 4.55
CA VAL A 117 -7.14 -3.77 3.86
C VAL A 117 -6.90 -4.82 2.79
N ASP A 118 -7.64 -5.93 2.84
CA ASP A 118 -7.53 -6.99 1.83
C ASP A 118 -7.96 -6.47 0.43
N SER A 119 -7.24 -6.91 -0.60
CA SER A 119 -7.39 -6.46 -1.99
C SER A 119 -8.58 -7.07 -2.74
N ASP A 120 -9.26 -8.05 -2.16
CA ASP A 120 -10.39 -8.79 -2.74
C ASP A 120 -11.74 -8.40 -2.11
N LEU A 121 -11.76 -7.39 -1.24
CA LEU A 121 -12.98 -6.91 -0.61
C LEU A 121 -13.95 -6.31 -1.63
N ARG A 122 -15.18 -6.83 -1.62
CA ARG A 122 -16.30 -6.34 -2.45
C ARG A 122 -17.36 -5.56 -1.66
N SER A 123 -17.35 -5.72 -0.35
CA SER A 123 -18.33 -5.12 0.56
C SER A 123 -17.74 -3.95 1.35
N ILE A 124 -16.59 -3.43 0.95
CA ILE A 124 -15.99 -2.24 1.56
C ILE A 124 -16.79 -1.02 1.10
N THR A 125 -17.23 -0.19 2.05
CA THR A 125 -18.14 0.95 1.85
C THR A 125 -17.60 2.22 2.47
#